data_AF-A0A1Q5R114-F1
#
_entry.id   AF-A0A1Q5R114-F1
#
_cell.length_a   1.000
_cell.length_b   1.000
_cell.length_c   1.000
_cell.angle_alpha   90.00
_cell.angle_beta   90.00
_cell.angle_gamma   90.00
#
_symmetry.space_group_name_H-M   'P 1'
#
loop_
_entity.id
_entity.type
_entity.pdbx_description
1 polymer ?
#
loop_
_entity_poly.entity_id
_entity_poly.type
_entity_poly.pdbx_seq_one_letter_code
_entity_poly.pdbx_strand_id
1 'polypeptide(L)' 'MSKGRHLFTQPAITRAVKAVLAAGVSVAEVEIGRDGSIRIIVGEPAQAHNPAEVNEWDTVK' A
#
# COMPACT_ATOMS: atom_id res chain seq x y z
N MET A 1 -27.75 -1.25 6.59
CA MET A 1 -26.52 -0.93 5.82
C MET A 1 -25.75 -2.23 5.60
N SER A 2 -26.03 -3.00 4.55
CA SER A 2 -25.19 -4.15 4.20
C SER A 2 -23.94 -3.63 3.50
N LYS A 3 -22.75 -3.87 4.07
CA LYS A 3 -21.50 -3.64 3.33
C LYS A 3 -21.50 -4.63 2.16
N GLY A 4 -21.45 -4.12 0.93
CA GLY A 4 -21.31 -4.96 -0.26
C GLY A 4 -20.12 -5.89 -0.11
N ARG A 5 -20.20 -7.11 -0.65
CA ARG A 5 -19.12 -8.11 -0.54
C ARG A 5 -17.85 -7.53 -1.15
N HIS A 6 -16.90 -7.14 -0.31
CA HIS A 6 -15.59 -6.69 -0.77
C HIS A 6 -14.91 -7.87 -1.47
N LEU A 7 -14.46 -7.65 -2.71
CA LEU A 7 -13.77 -8.66 -3.52
C LEU A 7 -12.35 -8.95 -3.00
N PHE A 8 -11.84 -8.10 -2.11
CA PHE A 8 -10.59 -8.26 -1.39
C PHE A 8 -10.86 -8.26 0.13
N THR A 9 -10.00 -8.96 0.87
CA THR A 9 -10.04 -8.97 2.34
C THR A 9 -8.69 -8.59 2.89
N GLN A 10 -8.66 -7.94 4.06
CA GLN A 10 -7.40 -7.58 4.71
C GLN A 10 -6.49 -8.80 4.98
N PRO A 11 -7.00 -9.97 5.40
CA PRO A 11 -6.18 -11.19 5.50
C PRO A 11 -5.53 -11.61 4.18
N ALA A 12 -6.22 -11.44 3.05
CA ALA A 12 -5.66 -11.76 1.74
C ALA A 12 -4.50 -10.82 1.37
N ILE A 13 -4.63 -9.52 1.63
CA ILE A 13 -3.56 -8.54 1.41
C ILE A 13 -2.34 -8.89 2.28
N THR A 14 -2.55 -9.11 3.58
CA THR A 14 -1.47 -9.46 4.51
C THR A 14 -0.74 -10.73 4.10
N ARG A 15 -1.48 -11.75 3.63
CA ARG A 15 -0.87 -13.00 3.15
C ARG A 15 -0.04 -12.76 1.89
N ALA A 16 -0.54 -12.00 0.94
CA ALA A 16 0.15 -11.71 -0.32
C ALA A 16 1.45 -10.93 -0.08
N VAL A 17 1.41 -9.88 0.75
CA VAL A 17 2.60 -9.10 1.12
C VAL A 17 3.64 -9.97 1.82
N LYS A 18 3.23 -10.80 2.79
CA LYS A 18 4.15 -11.72 3.49
C LYS A 18 4.80 -12.71 2.54
N ALA A 19 4.07 -13.22 1.53
CA ALA A 19 4.64 -14.13 0.55
C ALA A 19 5.72 -13.46 -0.31
N VAL A 20 5.51 -12.22 -0.72
CA VAL A 20 6.50 -11.44 -1.50
C VAL A 20 7.76 -11.16 -0.67
N LEU A 21 7.58 -10.76 0.60
CA LEU A 21 8.71 -10.56 1.52
C LEU A 21 9.47 -11.87 1.79
N ALA A 22 8.76 -12.99 1.96
CA ALA A 22 9.38 -14.31 2.15
C ALA A 22 10.15 -14.78 0.91
N ALA A 23 9.77 -14.31 -0.28
CA ALA A 23 10.51 -14.52 -1.53
C ALA A 23 11.76 -13.62 -1.64
N GLY A 24 12.04 -12.79 -0.64
CA GLY A 24 13.20 -11.88 -0.63
C GLY A 24 13.02 -10.63 -1.49
N VAL A 25 11.79 -10.32 -1.89
CA VAL A 25 11.48 -9.17 -2.74
C VAL A 25 10.88 -8.06 -1.89
N SER A 26 11.42 -6.85 -1.99
CA SER A 26 10.87 -5.69 -1.32
C SER A 26 9.58 -5.22 -2.00
N VAL A 27 8.64 -4.73 -1.19
CA VAL A 27 7.37 -4.20 -1.65
C VAL A 27 7.44 -2.69 -1.63
N ALA A 28 7.22 -2.06 -2.78
CA ALA A 28 7.15 -0.61 -2.90
C ALA A 28 5.72 -0.11 -2.65
N GLU A 29 4.73 -0.77 -3.25
CA GLU A 29 3.32 -0.34 -3.20
C GLU A 29 2.37 -1.53 -3.35
N VAL A 30 1.16 -1.41 -2.78
CA VAL A 30 0.07 -2.38 -2.94
C VAL A 30 -1.17 -1.66 -3.45
N GLU A 31 -1.61 -2.02 -4.64
CA GLU A 31 -2.81 -1.47 -5.25
C GLU A 31 -3.96 -2.49 -5.22
N ILE A 32 -5.18 -1.98 -5.09
CA ILE A 32 -6.40 -2.78 -5.17
C ILE A 32 -7.20 -2.32 -6.37
N GLY A 33 -7.32 -3.19 -7.37
CA GLY A 33 -8.14 -2.96 -8.56
C GLY A 33 -9.62 -2.85 -8.21
N ARG A 34 -10.38 -2.14 -9.05
CA ARG A 34 -11.84 -2.02 -8.91
C ARG A 34 -12.57 -3.37 -9.02
N ASP A 35 -11.93 -4.34 -9.66
CA ASP A 35 -12.34 -5.74 -9.78
C ASP A 35 -11.95 -6.60 -8.56
N GLY A 36 -11.30 -6.02 -7.56
CA GLY A 36 -10.80 -6.73 -6.38
C GLY A 36 -9.46 -7.43 -6.57
N SER A 37 -8.79 -7.23 -7.71
CA SER A 37 -7.43 -7.74 -7.91
C SER A 37 -6.45 -7.04 -6.96
N ILE A 38 -5.48 -7.79 -6.43
CA ILE A 38 -4.39 -7.24 -5.61
C ILE A 38 -3.16 -7.19 -6.50
N ARG A 39 -2.60 -6.00 -6.72
CA ARG A 39 -1.31 -5.82 -7.40
C ARG A 39 -0.27 -5.41 -6.38
N ILE A 40 0.86 -6.12 -6.38
CA ILE A 40 2.01 -5.79 -5.55
C ILE A 40 3.10 -5.28 -6.47
N ILE A 41 3.48 -4.02 -6.27
CA ILE A 41 4.56 -3.38 -7.00
C ILE A 41 5.83 -3.61 -6.18
N VAL A 42 6.77 -4.31 -6.80
CA VAL A 42 8.05 -4.66 -6.18
C VAL A 42 9.07 -3.54 -6.40
N GLY A 43 9.91 -3.30 -5.41
CA GLY A 43 10.89 -2.22 -5.44
C GLY A 43 11.21 -1.71 -4.04
N GLU A 44 12.07 -0.72 -3.95
CA GLU A 44 12.26 -0.01 -2.69
C GLU A 44 11.05 0.89 -2.44
N PRO A 45 10.46 0.86 -1.23
CA PRO A 45 9.41 1.81 -0.90
C PRO A 45 9.98 3.22 -1.04
N ALA A 46 9.31 4.06 -1.85
CA ALA A 46 9.61 5.49 -1.86
C ALA A 46 9.61 5.95 -0.40
N GLN A 47 10.71 6.56 0.04
CA GLN A 47 10.86 7.03 1.42
C GLN A 47 9.59 7.80 1.78
N ALA A 48 8.84 7.28 2.76
CA ALA A 48 7.75 7.99 3.37
C ALA A 48 8.31 9.35 3.80
N HIS A 49 7.74 10.42 3.22
CA HIS A 49 7.94 11.84 3.51
C HIS A 49 9.07 12.09 4.52
N ASN A 50 10.21 12.58 4.01
CA ASN A 50 11.33 12.94 4.87
C ASN A 50 10.80 13.88 5.96
N PRO A 51 10.87 13.54 7.26
CA PRO A 51 10.34 14.41 8.32
C PRO A 51 11.10 15.74 8.42
N ALA A 52 12.20 15.91 7.69
CA ALA A 52 12.89 17.19 7.49
C ALA A 52 12.27 18.06 6.37
N GLU A 53 11.32 17.53 5.60
CA GLU A 53 10.59 18.25 4.56
C GLU A 53 9.49 19.06 5.24
N VAL A 54 9.77 20.35 5.48
CA VAL A 54 8.79 21.28 6.05
C VAL A 54 7.64 21.41 5.05
N ASN A 55 6.41 21.13 5.47
CA ASN A 55 5.22 21.32 4.64
C ASN A 55 5.09 22.80 4.27
N GLU A 56 5.28 23.11 2.99
CA GLU A 56 5.26 24.49 2.47
C GLU A 56 3.92 25.19 2.75
N TRP A 57 2.83 24.42 2.86
CA TRP A 57 1.49 24.93 3.16
C TRP A 57 1.30 25.38 4.61
N ASP A 58 2.15 24.94 5.55
CA ASP A 58 2.08 25.38 6.96
C ASP A 58 2.56 26.84 7.14
N THR A 59 3.15 27.44 6.10
CA THR A 59 3.67 28.82 6.13
C THR A 59 2.69 29.88 5.62
N VAL A 60 1.57 29.46 5.03
CA VAL A 60 0.57 30.37 4.47
C VAL A 60 -0.43 30.77 5.56
N LYS A 61 -0.47 32.06 5.91
CA LYS A 61 -1.45 32.67 6.82
C LYS A 61 -2.55 33.38 6.06
#